data_AF-A0A6B3ILJ4-F1
#
_entry.id   AF-A0A6B3ILJ4-F1
#
_cell.length_a   1.000
_cell.length_b   1.000
_cell.length_c   1.000
_cell.angle_alpha   90.00
_cell.angle_beta   90.00
_cell.angle_gamma   90.00
#
_symmetry.space_group_name_H-M   'P 1'
#
loop_
_entity.id
_entity.type
_entity.pdbx_description
1 polymer ?
#
loop_
_entity_poly.entity_id
_entity_poly.type
_entity_poly.pdbx_seq_one_letter_code
_entity_poly.pdbx_strand_id
1 'polypeptide(L)'
;PEHPEPLARALAGSASRLPSRAIEACQALASVSERSSGEGRRGYAMIQRHLIQAVLRLYRQGDARTRAQCLDIIDTLYRTGAHGLTNALSGER
;
A
#
# COMPACT_ATOMS: atom_id res chain seq x y z
N PRO A 1 6.08 -14.45 -13.55
CA PRO A 1 5.81 -13.02 -13.29
C PRO A 1 4.51 -12.86 -12.48
N GLU A 2 4.63 -12.75 -11.16
CA GLU A 2 3.50 -12.40 -10.31
C GLU A 2 3.17 -10.93 -10.56
N HIS A 3 1.98 -10.66 -11.10
CA HIS A 3 1.58 -9.30 -11.45
C HIS A 3 1.25 -8.53 -10.15
N PRO A 4 1.87 -7.36 -9.90
CA PRO A 4 1.69 -6.62 -8.64
C PRO A 4 0.28 -6.05 -8.46
N GLU A 5 -0.44 -5.81 -9.55
CA GLU A 5 -1.80 -5.25 -9.53
C GLU A 5 -2.88 -6.19 -8.94
N PRO A 6 -3.04 -7.45 -9.40
CA PRO A 6 -4.03 -8.36 -8.81
C PRO A 6 -3.75 -8.64 -7.34
N LEU A 7 -2.48 -8.63 -6.92
CA LEU A 7 -2.10 -8.84 -5.53
C LEU A 7 -2.50 -7.65 -4.65
N ALA A 8 -2.24 -6.41 -5.10
CA ALA A 8 -2.70 -5.20 -4.42
C ALA A 8 -4.23 -5.14 -4.33
N ARG A 9 -4.94 -5.50 -5.41
CA ARG A 9 -6.41 -5.55 -5.44
C ARG A 9 -6.97 -6.56 -4.47
N ALA A 10 -6.40 -7.77 -4.39
CA ALA A 10 -6.84 -8.81 -3.46
C ALA A 10 -6.67 -8.38 -1.99
N LEU A 11 -5.56 -7.71 -1.67
CA LEU A 11 -5.32 -7.15 -0.34
C LEU A 11 -6.33 -6.05 0.01
N ALA A 12 -6.63 -5.15 -0.93
CA ALA A 12 -7.60 -4.07 -0.72
C ALA A 12 -9.05 -4.57 -0.61
N GLY A 13 -9.42 -5.58 -1.40
CA GLY A 13 -10.77 -6.16 -1.45
C GLY A 13 -11.05 -7.21 -0.39
N SER A 14 -10.08 -7.61 0.41
CA SER A 14 -10.26 -8.67 1.42
C SER A 14 -11.20 -8.22 2.53
N ALA A 15 -12.34 -8.91 2.66
CA ALA A 15 -13.35 -8.63 3.67
C ALA A 15 -12.94 -9.07 5.09
N SER A 16 -11.98 -10.01 5.22
CA SER A 16 -11.49 -10.53 6.49
C SER A 16 -10.40 -9.62 7.12
N ARG A 17 -10.03 -9.94 8.37
CA ARG A 17 -8.82 -9.36 8.99
C ARG A 17 -7.60 -9.81 8.17
N LEU A 18 -6.81 -8.84 7.74
CA LEU A 18 -5.58 -9.12 7.01
C LEU A 18 -4.58 -9.78 7.98
N PRO A 19 -4.06 -10.98 7.67
CA PRO A 19 -3.05 -11.62 8.50
C PRO A 19 -1.77 -10.77 8.51
N SER A 20 -0.95 -10.90 9.55
CA SER A 20 0.29 -10.12 9.70
C SER A 20 1.23 -10.24 8.48
N ARG A 21 1.20 -11.40 7.79
CA ARG A 21 1.93 -11.64 6.52
C ARG A 21 1.49 -10.75 5.35
N ALA A 22 0.29 -10.18 5.40
CA ALA A 22 -0.16 -9.20 4.41
C ALA A 22 0.70 -7.93 4.40
N ILE A 23 1.39 -7.62 5.52
CA ILE A 23 2.29 -6.48 5.58
C ILE A 23 3.57 -6.72 4.76
N GLU A 24 4.05 -7.97 4.70
CA GLU A 24 5.23 -8.34 3.89
C GLU A 24 4.91 -8.17 2.40
N ALA A 25 3.70 -8.54 2.00
CA ALA A 25 3.19 -8.29 0.65
C ALA A 25 3.07 -6.78 0.34
N CYS A 26 2.59 -5.98 1.30
CA CYS A 26 2.55 -4.53 1.14
C CYS A 26 3.95 -3.91 1.01
N GLN A 27 4.93 -4.41 1.77
CA GLN A 27 6.33 -3.99 1.66
C GLN A 27 6.92 -4.34 0.30
N ALA A 28 6.70 -5.57 -0.18
CA ALA A 28 7.16 -5.99 -1.50
C ALA A 28 6.56 -5.11 -2.62
N LEU A 29 5.27 -4.79 -2.52
CA LEU A 29 4.60 -3.88 -3.46
C LEU A 29 5.15 -2.45 -3.39
N ALA A 30 5.46 -1.94 -2.19
CA ALA A 30 6.07 -0.62 -2.01
C ALA A 30 7.46 -0.53 -2.65
N SER A 31 8.30 -1.56 -2.50
CA SER A 31 9.63 -1.62 -3.13
C SER A 31 9.57 -1.75 -4.65
N VAL A 32 8.59 -2.49 -5.18
CA VAL A 32 8.31 -2.50 -6.63
C VAL A 32 7.85 -1.12 -7.09
N SER A 33 7.07 -0.43 -6.26
CA SER A 33 6.65 0.94 -6.51
C SER A 33 7.85 1.86 -6.67
N GLU A 34 8.80 1.84 -5.73
CA GLU A 34 10.00 2.68 -5.76
C GLU A 34 10.81 2.50 -7.06
N ARG A 35 10.99 1.25 -7.50
CA ARG A 35 11.76 0.94 -8.72
C ARG A 35 11.07 1.29 -10.04
N SER A 36 9.74 1.31 -10.05
CA SER A 36 8.95 1.46 -11.28
C SER A 36 8.46 2.89 -11.56
N SER A 37 8.90 3.88 -10.77
CA SER A 37 8.55 5.31 -10.94
C SER A 37 8.88 5.91 -12.32
N GLY A 38 9.62 5.19 -13.18
CA GLY A 38 9.90 5.56 -14.56
C GLY A 38 8.90 5.06 -15.62
N GLU A 39 8.11 4.01 -15.35
CA GLU A 39 7.32 3.31 -16.38
C GLU A 39 5.80 3.43 -16.14
N GLY A 40 5.09 4.09 -17.06
CA GLY A 40 3.64 3.93 -17.22
C GLY A 40 2.76 4.45 -16.07
N ARG A 41 2.68 5.78 -15.92
CA ARG A 41 1.96 6.57 -14.89
C ARG A 41 0.50 6.15 -14.57
N ARG A 42 -0.19 5.34 -15.40
CA ARG A 42 -1.62 4.97 -15.20
C ARG A 42 -1.85 3.65 -14.46
N GLY A 43 -1.16 2.57 -14.82
CA GLY A 43 -1.31 1.28 -14.11
C GLY A 43 -0.80 1.36 -12.67
N TYR A 44 0.27 2.13 -12.50
CA TYR A 44 0.92 2.37 -11.22
C TYR A 44 0.05 3.12 -10.20
N ALA A 45 -0.74 4.12 -10.64
CA ALA A 45 -1.62 4.87 -9.76
C ALA A 45 -2.75 4.00 -9.16
N MET A 46 -3.23 2.99 -9.89
CA MET A 46 -4.21 2.03 -9.35
C MET A 46 -3.60 1.12 -8.29
N ILE A 47 -2.38 0.64 -8.52
CA ILE A 47 -1.65 -0.20 -7.56
C ILE A 47 -1.41 0.59 -6.26
N GLN A 48 -0.94 1.83 -6.36
CA GLN A 48 -0.70 2.69 -5.19
C GLN A 48 -1.98 2.94 -4.41
N ARG A 49 -3.10 3.21 -5.08
CA ARG A 49 -4.39 3.40 -4.41
C ARG A 49 -4.84 2.16 -3.62
N HIS A 50 -4.71 0.97 -4.22
CA HIS A 50 -5.03 -0.28 -3.54
C HIS A 50 -4.09 -0.56 -2.36
N LEU A 51 -2.80 -0.29 -2.54
CA LEU A 51 -1.80 -0.43 -1.49
C LEU A 51 -2.11 0.48 -0.29
N ILE A 52 -2.42 1.75 -0.54
CA ILE A 52 -2.79 2.70 0.52
C ILE A 52 -4.01 2.20 1.29
N GLN A 53 -5.05 1.74 0.61
CA GLN A 53 -6.24 1.19 1.28
C GLN A 53 -5.91 -0.04 2.14
N ALA A 54 -5.08 -0.95 1.64
CA ALA A 54 -4.67 -2.14 2.39
C ALA A 54 -3.82 -1.75 3.63
N VAL A 55 -2.89 -0.81 3.49
CA VAL A 55 -2.01 -0.34 4.57
C VAL A 55 -2.80 0.40 5.66
N LEU A 56 -3.74 1.28 5.30
CA LEU A 56 -4.60 1.96 6.28
C LEU A 56 -5.49 0.96 7.04
N ARG A 57 -6.01 -0.06 6.33
CA ARG A 57 -6.80 -1.12 6.96
C ARG A 57 -5.95 -1.95 7.93
N LEU A 58 -4.73 -2.30 7.56
CA LEU A 58 -3.75 -2.96 8.44
C LEU A 58 -3.39 -2.08 9.64
N TYR A 59 -3.21 -0.77 9.45
CA TYR A 59 -2.94 0.18 10.53
C TYR A 59 -4.10 0.24 11.55
N ARG A 60 -5.34 0.15 11.07
CA ARG A 60 -6.53 0.12 11.95
C ARG A 60 -6.72 -1.22 12.66
N GLN A 61 -6.34 -2.33 12.02
CA GLN A 61 -6.60 -3.68 12.52
C GLN A 61 -5.45 -4.27 13.35
N GLY A 62 -4.22 -3.83 13.10
CA GLY A 62 -3.01 -4.41 13.66
C GLY A 62 -2.53 -3.77 14.96
N ASP A 63 -1.69 -4.52 15.66
CA ASP A 63 -1.05 -4.10 16.90
C ASP A 63 0.02 -3.02 16.67
N ALA A 64 0.59 -2.47 17.76
CA ALA A 64 1.55 -1.37 17.70
C ALA A 64 2.74 -1.62 16.73
N ARG A 65 3.21 -2.88 16.63
CA ARG A 65 4.27 -3.28 15.70
C ARG A 65 3.82 -3.18 14.24
N THR A 66 2.63 -3.68 13.92
CA THR A 66 2.04 -3.62 12.58
C THR A 66 1.79 -2.16 12.18
N ARG A 67 1.33 -1.33 13.11
CA ARG A 67 1.16 0.11 12.89
C ARG A 67 2.46 0.82 12.52
N ALA A 68 3.55 0.53 13.23
CA ALA A 68 4.86 1.12 12.91
C ALA A 68 5.32 0.72 11.49
N GLN A 69 5.14 -0.55 11.12
CA GLN A 69 5.47 -1.03 9.77
C GLN A 69 4.59 -0.38 8.69
N CYS A 70 3.30 -0.15 8.97
CA CYS A 70 2.41 0.57 8.06
C CYS A 70 2.87 2.02 7.83
N LEU A 71 3.31 2.71 8.89
CA LEU A 71 3.81 4.09 8.78
C LEU A 71 5.08 4.17 7.93
N ASP A 72 5.98 3.19 8.04
CA ASP A 72 7.20 3.11 7.23
C ASP A 72 6.90 2.96 5.72
N ILE A 73 5.88 2.16 5.39
CA ILE A 73 5.38 2.00 4.02
C ILE A 73 4.76 3.31 3.51
N ILE A 74 3.95 3.99 4.34
CA ILE A 74 3.35 5.28 4.00
C ILE A 74 4.42 6.34 3.74
N ASP A 75 5.47 6.40 4.56
CA ASP A 75 6.58 7.33 4.40
C ASP A 75 7.36 7.08 3.09
N THR A 76 7.59 5.81 2.76
CA THR A 76 8.21 5.40 1.49
C THR A 76 7.35 5.82 0.29
N LEU A 77 6.03 5.63 0.36
CA LEU A 77 5.10 6.09 -0.68
C LEU A 77 5.07 7.62 -0.79
N TYR A 78 5.20 8.32 0.33
CA TYR A 78 5.26 9.78 0.35
C TYR A 78 6.53 10.30 -0.34
N ARG A 79 7.69 9.72 -0.03
CA ARG A 79 8.97 10.10 -0.66
C ARG A 79 9.01 9.84 -2.16
N THR A 80 8.36 8.76 -2.61
CA THR A 80 8.29 8.40 -4.03
C THR A 80 7.24 9.22 -4.80
N GLY A 81 6.51 10.13 -4.14
CA GLY A 81 5.53 10.99 -4.79
C GLY A 81 4.27 10.23 -5.22
N ALA A 82 3.87 9.22 -4.45
CA ALA A 82 2.72 8.37 -4.77
C ALA A 82 1.45 9.18 -5.06
N HIS A 83 0.93 9.03 -6.28
CA HIS A 83 -0.27 9.76 -6.71
C HIS A 83 -1.50 9.28 -5.90
N GLY A 84 -2.15 10.21 -5.21
CA GLY A 84 -3.37 9.96 -4.45
C GLY A 84 -3.18 9.68 -2.95
N LEU A 85 -1.93 9.60 -2.47
CA LEU A 85 -1.63 9.41 -1.04
C LEU A 85 -2.14 10.58 -0.19
N THR A 86 -1.88 11.82 -0.61
CA THR A 86 -2.34 13.02 0.09
C THR A 86 -3.87 13.08 0.20
N ASN A 87 -4.58 12.63 -0.83
CA ASN A 87 -6.03 12.62 -0.84
C ASN A 87 -6.61 11.52 0.06
N ALA A 88 -5.97 10.34 0.09
CA ALA A 88 -6.36 9.25 0.99
C ALA A 88 -6.12 9.62 2.47
N LEU A 89 -4.99 10.26 2.79
CA LEU A 89 -4.68 10.73 4.14
C LEU A 89 -5.60 11.86 4.60
N SER A 90 -6.03 12.73 3.69
CA SER A 90 -6.99 13.81 4.00
C SER A 90 -8.37 13.29 4.39
N GLY A 91 -8.74 12.08 3.94
CA GLY A 91 -9.99 11.42 4.35
C GLY A 91 -9.94 10.74 5.72
N GLU A 92 -8.76 10.64 6.34
CA GLU A 92 -8.58 10.07 7.70
C GLU A 92 -8.31 11.13 8.79
N ARG A 93 -8.18 12.42 8.44
CA ARG A 93 -8.13 13.54 9.41
C ARG A 93 -9.51 13.85 9.98
#